data_AF-A0A8J8BN14-F1
#
_entry.id   AF-A0A8J8BN14-F1
#
_cell.length_a   1.000
_cell.length_b   1.000
_cell.length_c   1.000
_cell.angle_alpha   90.00
_cell.angle_beta   90.00
_cell.angle_gamma   90.00
#
_symmetry.space_group_name_H-M   'P 1'
#
loop_
_entity.id
_entity.type
_entity.pdbx_description
1 polymer ?
#
loop_
_entity_poly.entity_id
_entity_poly.type
_entity_poly.pdbx_seq_one_letter_code
_entity_poly.pdbx_strand_id
1 'polypeptide(L)'
;MFSLSFFEWVLVPFLIFCARICDVTIGTVKVILITKGMRRLSPFLGFIEVLIWIVTISKVMENLNNPVNYVAYAAGFASGTYVGMLVEDRLALGTAMVRVITR
;
A
#
# COMPACT_ATOMS: atom_id res chain seq x y z
N MET A 1 6.04 27.58 19.29
CA MET A 1 6.95 27.57 18.12
C MET A 1 7.56 26.18 17.87
N PHE A 2 8.05 25.44 18.89
CA PHE A 2 8.64 24.10 18.70
C PHE A 2 7.67 22.95 18.34
N SER A 3 6.40 23.01 18.75
CA SER A 3 5.43 21.93 18.49
C SER A 3 5.01 21.81 17.01
N LEU A 4 4.97 22.92 16.28
CA LEU A 4 4.60 22.95 14.86
C LEU A 4 5.69 22.31 13.99
N SER A 5 6.96 22.59 14.27
CA SER A 5 8.10 22.03 13.51
C SER A 5 8.23 20.52 13.69
N PHE A 6 8.01 19.99 14.90
CA PHE A 6 8.06 18.53 15.12
C PHE A 6 6.96 17.79 14.35
N PHE A 7 5.74 18.37 14.32
CA PHE A 7 4.59 17.78 13.64
C PHE A 7 4.82 17.67 12.11
N GLU A 8 5.34 18.73 11.50
CA GLU A 8 5.60 18.80 10.05
C GLU A 8 6.75 17.91 9.59
N TRP A 9 7.79 17.75 10.43
CA TRP A 9 9.01 17.03 10.05
C TRP A 9 9.02 15.55 10.43
N VAL A 10 8.17 15.13 11.38
CA VAL A 10 8.14 13.76 11.88
C VAL A 10 6.77 13.12 11.72
N LEU A 11 5.71 13.74 12.25
CA LEU A 11 4.41 13.09 12.30
C LEU A 11 3.76 12.97 10.92
N VAL A 12 3.77 14.05 10.13
CA VAL A 12 3.22 14.05 8.76
C VAL A 12 3.91 13.01 7.87
N PRO A 13 5.26 12.99 7.73
CA PRO A 13 5.93 11.97 6.93
C PRO A 13 5.71 10.55 7.46
N PHE A 14 5.66 10.36 8.78
CA PHE A 14 5.36 9.04 9.35
C PHE A 14 3.95 8.55 8.99
N LEU A 15 2.94 9.43 9.05
CA LEU A 15 1.57 9.10 8.64
C LEU A 15 1.49 8.79 7.14
N ILE A 16 2.20 9.54 6.29
CA ILE A 16 2.32 9.26 4.85
C ILE A 16 2.92 7.88 4.63
N PHE A 17 3.99 7.55 5.34
CA PHE A 17 4.67 6.26 5.26
C PHE A 17 3.71 5.11 5.60
N CYS A 18 3.00 5.19 6.74
CA CYS A 18 2.01 4.17 7.14
C CYS A 18 0.85 4.06 6.14
N ALA A 19 0.32 5.20 5.67
CA ALA A 19 -0.76 5.22 4.68
C ALA A 19 -0.32 4.54 3.37
N ARG A 20 0.92 4.77 2.91
CA ARG A 20 1.48 4.11 1.72
C ARG A 20 1.68 2.61 1.89
N ILE A 21 2.09 2.15 3.06
CA ILE A 21 2.17 0.71 3.33
C ILE A 21 0.79 0.06 3.16
N CYS A 22 -0.24 0.64 3.78
CA CYS A 22 -1.60 0.14 3.68
C CYS A 22 -2.11 0.15 2.24
N ASP A 23 -1.93 1.26 1.53
CA ASP A 23 -2.33 1.40 0.12
C ASP A 23 -1.73 0.31 -0.77
N VAL A 24 -0.40 0.14 -0.73
CA VAL A 24 0.30 -0.84 -1.57
C VAL A 24 -0.10 -2.26 -1.20
N THR A 25 -0.26 -2.56 0.09
CA THR A 25 -0.70 -3.88 0.55
C THR A 25 -2.11 -4.21 0.05
N ILE A 26 -3.04 -3.24 0.10
CA ILE A 26 -4.40 -3.39 -0.46
C ILE A 26 -4.32 -3.62 -1.97
N GLY A 27 -3.45 -2.88 -2.67
CA GLY A 27 -3.21 -3.06 -4.10
C GLY A 27 -2.75 -4.48 -4.45
N THR A 28 -1.84 -5.05 -3.66
CA THR A 28 -1.40 -6.45 -3.83
C THR A 28 -2.54 -7.43 -3.59
N VAL A 29 -3.30 -7.27 -2.49
CA VAL A 29 -4.46 -8.14 -2.18
C VAL A 29 -5.52 -8.06 -3.27
N LYS A 30 -5.79 -6.87 -3.80
CA LYS A 30 -6.70 -6.66 -4.94
C LYS A 30 -6.25 -7.48 -6.15
N VAL A 31 -4.97 -7.42 -6.52
CA VAL A 31 -4.43 -8.22 -7.64
C VAL A 31 -4.63 -9.72 -7.39
N ILE A 32 -4.35 -10.21 -6.18
CA ILE A 32 -4.57 -11.62 -5.81
C ILE A 32 -6.06 -12.01 -5.91
N LEU A 33 -6.97 -11.13 -5.49
CA LEU A 33 -8.41 -11.38 -5.60
C LEU A 33 -8.89 -11.40 -7.05
N ILE A 34 -8.29 -10.58 -7.93
CA ILE A 34 -8.54 -10.61 -9.37
C ILE A 34 -8.09 -11.95 -9.94
N THR A 35 -6.86 -12.40 -9.63
CA THR A 35 -6.35 -13.69 -10.13
C THR A 35 -7.12 -14.89 -9.59
N LYS A 36 -7.68 -14.79 -8.37
CA LYS A 36 -8.60 -15.79 -7.78
C LYS A 36 -10.05 -15.69 -8.29
N GLY A 37 -10.38 -14.73 -9.16
CA GLY A 37 -11.72 -14.58 -9.75
C GLY A 37 -12.79 -13.97 -8.82
N MET A 38 -12.39 -13.35 -7.71
CA MET A 38 -13.30 -12.76 -6.71
C MET A 38 -13.78 -11.36 -7.13
N ARG A 39 -14.71 -11.33 -8.09
CA ARG A 39 -15.19 -10.12 -8.80
C ARG A 39 -15.92 -9.08 -7.94
N ARG A 40 -16.43 -9.43 -6.75
CA ARG A 40 -17.17 -8.50 -5.87
C ARG A 40 -16.27 -7.72 -4.92
N LEU A 41 -15.24 -8.37 -4.34
CA LEU A 41 -14.37 -7.74 -3.34
C LEU A 41 -13.27 -6.88 -3.98
N SER A 42 -12.76 -7.29 -5.16
CA SER A 42 -11.73 -6.54 -5.89
C SER A 42 -12.09 -5.07 -6.17
N PRO A 43 -13.26 -4.72 -6.74
CA PRO A 43 -13.58 -3.32 -7.03
C PRO A 43 -13.82 -2.50 -5.76
N PHE A 44 -14.35 -3.12 -4.69
CA PHE A 44 -14.55 -2.45 -3.41
C PHE A 44 -13.22 -2.07 -2.76
N LEU A 45 -12.23 -2.98 -2.77
CA LEU A 45 -10.89 -2.68 -2.28
C LEU A 45 -10.19 -1.62 -3.13
N GLY A 46 -10.34 -1.67 -4.46
CA GLY A 46 -9.81 -0.65 -5.35
C GLY A 46 -10.38 0.75 -5.10
N PHE A 47 -11.66 0.84 -4.71
CA PHE A 47 -12.26 2.11 -4.31
C PHE A 47 -11.61 2.68 -3.04
N ILE A 48 -11.41 1.85 -2.01
CA ILE A 48 -10.76 2.26 -0.76
C ILE A 48 -9.29 2.64 -1.00
N GLU A 49 -8.56 1.85 -1.80
CA GLU A 49 -7.17 2.13 -2.20
C GLU A 49 -7.05 3.51 -2.84
N VAL A 50 -7.88 3.82 -3.85
CA VAL A 50 -7.83 5.13 -4.52
C VAL A 50 -8.13 6.29 -3.56
N LEU A 51 -9.04 6.11 -2.59
CA LEU A 51 -9.28 7.14 -1.56
C LEU A 51 -8.04 7.40 -0.69
N ILE A 52 -7.36 6.34 -0.24
CA ILE A 52 -6.12 6.47 0.54
C ILE A 52 -5.04 7.15 -0.30
N TRP A 53 -4.90 6.73 -1.56
CA TRP A 53 -3.92 7.30 -2.48
C TRP A 53 -4.13 8.80 -2.68
N ILE A 54 -5.36 9.23 -3.00
CA ILE A 54 -5.70 10.66 -3.22
C ILE A 54 -5.40 11.48 -1.96
N VAL A 55 -5.82 11.03 -0.78
CA VAL A 55 -5.57 11.75 0.47
C VAL A 55 -4.06 11.87 0.74
N THR A 56 -3.31 10.80 0.50
CA THR A 56 -1.87 10.76 0.76
C THR A 56 -1.11 11.67 -0.21
N ILE A 57 -1.41 11.61 -1.50
CA ILE A 57 -0.71 12.43 -2.50
C ILE A 57 -1.03 13.92 -2.31
N SER A 58 -2.28 14.27 -1.96
CA SER A 58 -2.64 15.65 -1.62
C SER A 58 -1.80 16.16 -0.44
N LYS A 59 -1.59 15.34 0.60
CA LYS A 59 -0.78 15.73 1.76
C LYS A 59 0.71 15.89 1.45
N VAL A 60 1.25 15.06 0.55
CA VAL A 60 2.62 15.20 0.05
C VAL A 60 2.76 16.50 -0.75
N MET A 61 1.80 16.78 -1.63
CA MET A 61 1.82 17.99 -2.45
C MET A 61 1.58 19.26 -1.63
N GLU A 62 0.80 19.23 -0.55
CA GLU A 62 0.66 20.40 0.34
C GLU A 62 1.97 20.76 1.06
N ASN A 63 2.88 19.78 1.24
CA ASN A 63 4.13 19.95 1.97
C ASN A 63 5.38 19.77 1.07
N LEU A 64 5.32 20.35 -0.15
CA LEU A 64 6.43 20.35 -1.14
C LEU A 64 7.77 20.86 -0.56
N ASN A 65 7.72 21.73 0.45
CA ASN A 65 8.91 22.36 1.03
C ASN A 65 9.76 21.41 1.88
N ASN A 66 9.27 20.20 2.20
CA ASN A 66 9.98 19.24 3.02
C ASN A 66 10.38 17.97 2.22
N PRO A 67 11.66 17.79 1.86
CA PRO A 67 12.13 16.61 1.12
C PRO A 67 11.88 15.29 1.87
N VAL A 68 11.73 15.34 3.20
CA VAL A 68 11.46 14.17 4.04
C VAL A 68 10.13 13.51 3.68
N ASN A 69 9.11 14.27 3.25
CA ASN A 69 7.82 13.71 2.84
C ASN A 69 7.92 12.84 1.59
N TYR A 70 8.77 13.23 0.63
CA TYR A 70 9.02 12.45 -0.57
C TYR A 70 9.77 11.15 -0.25
N VAL A 71 10.78 11.24 0.62
CA VAL A 71 11.53 10.06 1.08
C VAL A 71 10.60 9.11 1.85
N ALA A 72 9.76 9.63 2.75
CA ALA A 72 8.79 8.84 3.49
C ALA A 72 7.75 8.18 2.56
N TYR A 73 7.30 8.88 1.52
CA TYR A 73 6.42 8.31 0.51
C TYR A 73 7.09 7.16 -0.26
N ALA A 74 8.32 7.35 -0.73
CA ALA A 74 9.09 6.33 -1.44
C ALA A 74 9.42 5.11 -0.56
N ALA A 75 9.84 5.36 0.69
CA ALA A 75 10.11 4.32 1.68
C ALA A 75 8.83 3.54 2.05
N GLY A 76 7.70 4.24 2.17
CA GLY A 76 6.40 3.64 2.44
C GLY A 76 5.95 2.73 1.30
N PHE A 77 6.23 3.12 0.05
CA PHE A 77 5.99 2.27 -1.11
C PHE A 77 6.85 1.01 -1.08
N ALA A 78 8.17 1.15 -0.89
CA ALA A 78 9.09 0.01 -0.88
C ALA A 78 8.77 -0.99 0.25
N SER A 79 8.52 -0.50 1.46
CA SER A 79 8.11 -1.33 2.60
C SER A 79 6.72 -1.95 2.40
N GLY A 80 5.77 -1.20 1.84
CA GLY A 80 4.46 -1.71 1.46
C GLY A 80 4.53 -2.85 0.45
N THR A 81 5.43 -2.77 -0.54
CA THR A 81 5.66 -3.87 -1.49
C THR A 81 6.19 -5.11 -0.76
N TYR A 82 7.12 -4.96 0.18
CA TYR A 82 7.63 -6.08 0.97
C TYR A 82 6.53 -6.74 1.82
N VAL A 83 5.71 -5.94 2.51
CA VAL A 83 4.54 -6.44 3.26
C VAL A 83 3.53 -7.12 2.34
N GLY A 84 3.27 -6.53 1.17
CA GLY A 84 2.42 -7.11 0.13
C GLY A 84 2.89 -8.50 -0.31
N MET A 85 4.20 -8.68 -0.55
CA MET A 85 4.78 -9.99 -0.86
C MET A 85 4.57 -11.01 0.28
N LEU A 86 4.78 -10.60 1.54
CA LEU A 86 4.52 -11.48 2.69
C LEU A 86 3.04 -11.90 2.80
N VAL A 87 2.12 -10.98 2.49
CA VAL A 87 0.68 -11.26 2.45
C VAL A 87 0.35 -12.19 1.29
N GLU A 88 0.96 -11.99 0.12
CA GLU A 88 0.84 -12.87 -1.04
C GLU A 88 1.28 -14.28 -0.71
N ASP A 89 2.48 -14.46 -0.15
CA ASP A 89 3.01 -15.77 0.26
C ASP A 89 2.04 -16.49 1.22
N ARG A 90 1.53 -15.77 2.23
CA ARG A 90 0.54 -16.31 3.18
C ARG A 90 -0.76 -16.75 2.50
N LEU A 91 -1.21 -16.04 1.46
CA LEU A 91 -2.43 -16.35 0.69
C LEU A 91 -2.21 -17.41 -0.41
N ALA A 92 -0.97 -17.57 -0.88
CA ALA A 92 -0.55 -18.49 -1.94
C ALA A 92 -0.15 -19.87 -1.43
N LEU A 93 0.21 -20.01 -0.14
CA LEU A 93 0.42 -21.30 0.52
C LEU A 93 -0.76 -22.28 0.39
N GLY A 94 -1.95 -21.82 -0.03
CA GLY A 94 -3.13 -22.65 -0.31
C GLY A 94 -3.28 -23.14 -1.77
N THR A 95 -2.41 -22.76 -2.71
CA THR A 95 -2.52 -23.14 -4.13
C THR A 95 -1.28 -23.89 -4.63
N ALA A 96 -1.04 -25.08 -4.07
CA ALA A 96 -0.21 -26.08 -4.76
C ALA A 96 -1.01 -26.59 -5.97
N MET A 97 -0.76 -26.01 -7.15
CA MET A 97 -1.39 -26.45 -8.39
C MET A 97 -0.78 -27.80 -8.82
N VAL A 98 -1.33 -28.91 -8.35
CA VAL A 98 -0.95 -30.25 -8.81
C VAL A 98 -1.56 -30.46 -10.21
N ARG A 99 -0.75 -30.24 -11.25
CA ARG A 99 -1.16 -30.47 -12.64
C ARG A 99 -0.85 -31.92 -13.02
N VAL A 100 -1.84 -32.80 -12.92
CA VAL A 100 -1.72 -34.18 -13.43
C VAL A 100 -1.98 -34.15 -14.94
N ILE A 101 -0.93 -34.42 -15.72
CA ILE A 101 -1.05 -34.67 -17.16
C ILE A 101 -1.16 -36.18 -17.32
N THR A 102 -2.37 -36.68 -17.57
CA THR A 102 -2.60 -38.05 -18.03
C THR A 102 -2.47 -38.10 -19.55
N ARG A 103 -1.73 -39.09 -20.07
CA ARG A 103 -1.49 -39.34 -21.51
C ARG A 103 -2.78 -39.67 -22.25
#